data_AF-A0A7J3WGF6-F1
#
_entry.id   AF-A0A7J3WGF6-F1
#
_cell.length_a   1.000
_cell.length_b   1.000
_cell.length_c   1.000
_cell.angle_alpha   90.00
_cell.angle_beta   90.00
_cell.angle_gamma   90.00
#
_symmetry.space_group_name_H-M   'P 1'
#
loop_
_entity.id
_entity.type
_entity.pdbx_description
1 polymer ?
#
loop_
_entity_poly.entity_id
_entity_poly.type
_entity_poly.pdbx_seq_one_letter_code
_entity_poly.pdbx_strand_id
1 'polypeptide(L)'
;MGKVKDLGYDPEGRIVIIYDNVQGVEEAVPSNQILAIGDVILVKTREQADVEAKAPHKTEKTCPKCGKANAPDVRFCTACGSRLE
;
A
#
# COMPACT_ATOMS: atom_id res chain seq x y z
N MET A 1 -1.60 14.94 -14.86
CA MET A 1 -1.56 15.44 -13.47
C MET A 1 -1.67 16.95 -13.50
N GLY A 2 -2.44 17.55 -12.59
CA GLY A 2 -2.60 19.00 -12.52
C GLY A 2 -2.42 19.52 -11.09
N LYS A 3 -3.19 20.52 -10.66
CA LYS A 3 -2.98 21.19 -9.36
C LYS A 3 -3.78 20.52 -8.25
N VAL A 4 -3.12 20.31 -7.11
CA VAL A 4 -3.80 19.86 -5.88
C VAL A 4 -4.81 20.91 -5.46
N LYS A 5 -6.01 20.45 -5.14
CA LYS A 5 -7.14 21.28 -4.75
C LYS A 5 -7.46 21.12 -3.27
N ASP A 6 -7.49 19.87 -2.78
CA ASP A 6 -7.82 19.57 -1.39
C ASP A 6 -7.32 18.17 -0.96
N LEU A 7 -7.50 17.85 0.32
CA LEU A 7 -7.29 16.53 0.92
C LEU A 7 -8.63 15.95 1.39
N GLY A 8 -8.84 14.66 1.19
CA GLY A 8 -10.03 13.95 1.65
C GLY A 8 -9.71 12.58 2.22
N TYR A 9 -10.77 11.82 2.52
CA TYR A 9 -10.69 10.43 2.92
C TYR A 9 -11.55 9.56 2.02
N ASP A 10 -11.08 8.36 1.70
CA ASP A 10 -11.90 7.32 1.07
C ASP A 10 -12.85 6.65 2.08
N PRO A 11 -13.79 5.80 1.66
CA PRO A 11 -14.70 5.09 2.57
C PRO A 11 -14.00 4.20 3.60
N GLU A 12 -12.76 3.77 3.33
CA GLU A 12 -11.93 3.02 4.27
C GLU A 12 -11.16 3.93 5.26
N GLY A 13 -11.35 5.25 5.18
CA GLY A 13 -10.71 6.23 6.06
C GLY A 13 -9.26 6.53 5.69
N ARG A 14 -8.81 6.21 4.47
CA ARG A 14 -7.44 6.51 4.00
C ARG A 14 -7.40 7.86 3.32
N ILE A 15 -6.29 8.58 3.50
CA ILE A 15 -6.09 9.90 2.90
C ILE A 15 -6.02 9.78 1.38
N VAL A 16 -6.75 10.67 0.69
CA VAL A 16 -6.68 10.90 -0.75
C VAL A 16 -6.38 12.36 -1.04
N ILE A 17 -5.61 12.62 -2.09
CA ILE A 17 -5.33 13.97 -2.60
C ILE A 17 -6.24 14.23 -3.78
N ILE A 18 -7.06 15.28 -3.67
CA ILE A 18 -7.97 15.72 -4.73
C ILE A 18 -7.24 16.77 -5.57
N TYR A 19 -7.22 16.58 -6.89
CA TYR A 19 -6.54 17.47 -7.82
C TYR A 19 -7.38 17.69 -9.08
N ASP A 20 -7.28 18.88 -9.66
CA ASP A 20 -7.83 19.14 -10.99
C ASP A 20 -6.83 18.66 -12.03
N ASN A 21 -7.23 17.77 -12.92
CA ASN A 21 -6.39 17.32 -14.02
C ASN A 21 -6.29 18.41 -15.12
N VAL A 22 -5.48 18.16 -16.16
CA VAL A 22 -5.27 19.13 -17.25
C VAL A 22 -6.52 19.44 -18.09
N GLN A 23 -7.58 18.63 -17.94
CA GLN A 23 -8.88 18.81 -18.58
C GLN A 23 -9.89 19.49 -17.65
N GLY A 24 -9.49 19.90 -16.44
CA GLY A 24 -10.36 20.49 -15.44
C GLY A 24 -11.30 19.49 -14.76
N VAL A 25 -11.00 18.19 -14.85
CA VAL A 25 -11.74 17.14 -14.16
C VAL A 25 -11.11 16.88 -12.81
N GLU A 26 -11.93 16.84 -11.76
CA GLU A 26 -11.50 16.47 -10.42
C GLU A 26 -11.22 14.97 -10.33
N GLU A 27 -10.02 14.65 -9.86
CA GLU A 27 -9.58 13.30 -9.63
C GLU A 27 -8.96 13.17 -8.23
N ALA A 28 -9.00 11.95 -7.69
CA ALA A 28 -8.42 11.63 -6.39
C ALA A 28 -7.26 10.63 -6.53
N VAL A 29 -6.13 10.94 -5.91
CA VAL A 29 -4.97 10.06 -5.79
C VAL A 29 -4.90 9.54 -4.35
N PRO A 30 -5.00 8.22 -4.12
CA PRO A 30 -4.83 7.66 -2.79
C PRO A 30 -3.38 7.80 -2.31
N SER A 31 -3.21 7.97 -0.99
CA SER A 31 -1.90 8.18 -0.37
C SER A 31 -0.85 7.11 -0.66
N ASN A 32 -1.26 5.86 -0.91
CA ASN A 32 -0.35 4.77 -1.27
C ASN A 32 0.32 4.93 -2.65
N GLN A 33 -0.20 5.79 -3.52
CA GLN A 33 0.38 6.11 -4.82
C GLN A 33 1.34 7.29 -4.74
N ILE A 34 1.46 7.95 -3.59
CA ILE A 34 2.35 9.09 -3.42
C ILE A 34 3.76 8.60 -3.10
N LEU A 35 4.71 9.00 -3.94
CA LEU A 35 6.13 8.71 -3.76
C LEU A 35 6.79 9.70 -2.81
N ALA A 36 6.49 10.98 -2.98
CA ALA A 36 7.06 12.07 -2.21
C ALA A 36 6.13 13.28 -2.22
N ILE A 37 6.18 14.06 -1.14
CA ILE A 37 5.48 15.33 -0.99
C ILE A 37 6.53 16.40 -0.69
N GLY A 38 6.51 17.49 -1.45
CA GLY A 38 7.35 18.68 -1.28
C GLY A 38 6.74 19.84 -2.06
N ASP A 39 7.57 20.66 -2.71
CA ASP A 39 7.09 21.69 -3.65
C ASP A 39 6.23 21.10 -4.79
N VAL A 40 6.45 19.83 -5.09
CA VAL A 40 5.69 19.03 -6.06
C VAL A 40 5.33 17.69 -5.41
N ILE A 41 4.14 17.17 -5.71
CA ILE A 41 3.73 15.83 -5.31
C ILE A 41 4.09 14.84 -6.42
N LEU A 42 4.93 13.87 -6.10
CA LEU A 42 5.30 12.79 -7.02
C LEU A 42 4.34 11.63 -6.82
N VAL A 43 3.68 11.20 -7.89
CA VAL A 43 2.69 10.12 -7.87
C VAL A 43 3.15 8.97 -8.77
N LYS A 44 3.09 7.73 -8.27
CA LYS A 44 3.22 6.49 -9.04
C LYS A 44 2.01 6.40 -9.99
N THR A 45 2.25 6.50 -11.29
CA THR A 45 1.21 6.29 -12.30
C THR A 45 0.71 4.85 -12.29
N ARG A 46 -0.60 4.69 -12.54
CA ARG A 46 -1.38 3.44 -12.45
C ARG A 46 -0.91 2.29 -13.35
N GLU A 47 0.01 2.49 -14.29
CA GLU A 47 0.56 1.45 -15.18
C GLU A 47 1.39 0.38 -14.42
N GLN A 48 1.68 0.59 -13.13
CA GLN A 48 2.43 -0.36 -12.30
C GLN A 48 1.75 -0.64 -10.95
N ALA A 49 0.47 -0.31 -10.81
CA ALA A 49 -0.29 -0.55 -9.57
C ALA A 49 -1.02 -1.91 -9.55
N ASP A 50 -1.12 -2.62 -10.68
CA ASP A 50 -1.74 -3.96 -10.74
C ASP A 50 -0.74 -5.12 -10.66
N VAL A 51 0.57 -4.85 -10.74
CA VAL A 51 1.60 -5.90 -10.74
C VAL A 51 1.98 -6.36 -9.33
N GLU A 52 1.69 -5.58 -8.28
CA GLU A 52 1.97 -5.96 -6.88
C GLU A 52 0.77 -6.68 -6.22
N ALA A 53 0.05 -7.50 -7.00
CA ALA A 53 -0.98 -8.41 -6.50
C ALA A 53 -0.76 -9.86 -6.93
N LYS A 54 0.43 -10.24 -7.43
CA LYS A 54 0.83 -11.65 -7.62
C LYS A 54 2.34 -11.87 -7.47
N ALA A 55 2.86 -11.72 -6.26
CA ALA A 55 3.98 -12.59 -5.88
C ALA A 55 3.40 -14.00 -5.64
N PRO A 56 4.05 -15.08 -6.12
CA PRO A 56 3.53 -16.43 -5.91
C PRO A 56 3.39 -16.68 -4.41
N HIS A 57 2.20 -17.10 -3.99
CA HIS A 57 1.92 -17.60 -2.64
C HIS A 57 2.95 -18.67 -2.29
N LYS A 58 4.04 -18.26 -1.65
CA LYS A 58 4.74 -19.15 -0.74
C LYS A 58 3.77 -19.31 0.43
N THR A 59 3.33 -20.54 0.66
CA THR A 59 2.35 -20.90 1.68
C THR A 59 2.82 -20.38 3.04
N GLU A 60 1.99 -19.60 3.72
CA GLU A 60 2.26 -19.09 5.07
C GLU A 60 2.60 -20.24 6.04
N LYS A 61 3.50 -19.98 6.99
CA LYS A 61 3.87 -20.94 8.03
C LYS A 61 3.08 -20.65 9.31
N THR A 62 2.28 -21.61 9.75
CA THR A 62 1.63 -21.53 11.06
C THR A 62 2.64 -21.88 12.15
N CYS A 63 2.77 -21.01 13.14
CA CYS A 63 3.63 -21.24 14.29
C CYS A 63 3.11 -22.43 15.10
N PRO A 64 3.88 -23.52 15.29
CA PRO A 64 3.44 -24.67 16.07
C PRO A 64 3.33 -24.35 17.57
N LYS A 65 3.97 -23.27 18.05
CA LYS A 65 3.95 -22.89 19.47
C LYS A 65 2.72 -22.04 19.85
N CYS A 66 2.31 -21.11 18.99
CA CYS A 66 1.25 -20.15 19.33
C CYS A 66 0.12 -20.04 18.28
N GLY A 67 0.20 -20.77 17.17
CA GLY A 67 -0.83 -20.76 16.13
C GLY A 67 -0.85 -19.53 15.22
N LYS A 68 0.04 -18.55 15.43
CA LYS A 68 0.13 -17.36 14.56
C LYS A 68 0.55 -17.78 13.14
N ALA A 69 -0.17 -17.31 12.12
CA ALA A 69 0.27 -17.36 10.74
C ALA A 69 1.43 -16.38 10.52
N ASN A 70 2.52 -16.85 9.92
CA ASN A 70 3.70 -16.05 9.62
C ASN A 70 4.07 -16.19 8.13
N ALA A 71 4.72 -15.15 7.61
CA ALA A 71 5.26 -15.17 6.26
C ALA A 71 6.27 -16.32 6.09
N PRO A 72 6.36 -16.92 4.89
CA PRO A 72 7.15 -18.14 4.65
C PRO A 72 8.66 -17.96 4.79
N ASP A 73 9.15 -16.73 4.67
CA ASP A 73 10.55 -16.32 4.70
C ASP A 73 11.05 -15.96 6.11
N VAL A 74 10.16 -15.83 7.11
CA VAL A 74 10.56 -15.53 8.48
C VAL A 74 11.10 -16.78 9.19
N ARG A 75 12.26 -16.62 9.84
CA ARG A 75 12.92 -17.70 10.61
C ARG A 75 12.37 -17.85 12.03
N PHE A 76 11.67 -16.84 12.54
CA PHE A 76 11.13 -16.78 13.89
C PHE A 76 9.71 -16.24 13.87
N CYS A 77 8.86 -16.71 14.78
CA CYS A 77 7.49 -16.26 14.93
C CYS A 77 7.46 -14.80 15.40
N THR A 78 6.76 -13.96 14.66
CA THR A 78 6.63 -12.52 14.97
C THR A 78 5.77 -12.24 16.20
N ALA A 79 5.03 -13.23 16.69
CA ALA A 79 4.21 -13.11 17.91
C ALA A 79 4.89 -13.66 19.17
N CYS A 80 5.63 -14.78 19.08
CA CYS A 80 6.16 -15.46 20.27
C CYS A 80 7.66 -15.79 20.22
N GLY A 81 8.35 -15.43 19.15
CA GLY A 81 9.80 -15.60 18.98
C GLY A 81 10.29 -17.03 18.76
N SER A 82 9.40 -18.04 18.71
CA SER A 82 9.83 -19.41 18.43
C SER A 82 10.36 -19.55 17.01
N ARG A 83 11.41 -20.35 16.82
CA ARG A 83 11.92 -20.69 15.50
C ARG A 83 10.84 -21.38 14.67
N LEU A 84 10.72 -21.00 13.41
CA LEU A 84 9.82 -21.61 12.44
C LEU A 84 10.67 -22.47 11.50
N GLU A 85 10.61 -23.80 11.68
CA GLU A 85 11.34 -24.77 10.85
C GLU A 85 10.73 -24.89 9.45
#